data_AF-A0A497XLD4-F1
#
_entry.id   AF-A0A497XLD4-F1
#
_cell.length_a   1.000
_cell.length_b   1.000
_cell.length_c   1.000
_cell.angle_alpha   90.00
_cell.angle_beta   90.00
_cell.angle_gamma   90.00
#
_symmetry.space_group_name_H-M   'P 1'
#
loop_
_entity.id
_entity.type
_entity.pdbx_description
1 polymer ?
#
loop_
_entity_poly.entity_id
_entity_poly.type
_entity_poly.pdbx_seq_one_letter_code
_entity_poly.pdbx_strand_id
1 'polypeptide(L)'
;MRWIMPDKTIPSMNFFRLPFTPNTRILTENTLNQYSEIRKPKRGYFPIKIRKISFSNELLVIGVILDKDPEELVYIKVTTSELLISCRVDTHENYLSRYAYFSLAQLMYYDTEYDFEDYYWPDFFDQKTGESKYLMINKSKDNLHVSSKVRYKGFYKPGKQLPVISQNPVPLRKAVPCIQEQPSKETHVILGFCLADSNNEWYRTNHYPFLVPYTGILNKAKTEVRSFTIYVLNETQLPEIDLTDEQQKLVEICFDMRKIALVTSPAYKDDANRLAEKRQQNKINYNQLFELWQKALPLLSGRLYTHYSYTYGMRNVKGKPRRSSMIPCSFSIETPEICFLWKDKGDYYKLELRLRIAGKIYQMQYHYSTAFFAMLFCNPRRYALLNSIIDSELLSFFQKSHFQLLVLKKHYDGDFKNFVDQLRMIYVFISQ
;
A
#
# COMPACT_ATOMS: atom_id res chain seq x y z
N MET A 1 27.19 36.06 -7.53
CA MET A 1 26.67 36.30 -6.16
C MET A 1 26.76 35.01 -5.38
N ARG A 2 27.60 34.98 -4.34
CA ARG A 2 27.62 33.88 -3.35
C ARG A 2 26.33 33.96 -2.55
N TRP A 3 25.48 32.94 -2.65
CA TRP A 3 24.34 32.77 -1.76
C TRP A 3 24.91 32.51 -0.36
N ILE A 4 24.80 33.52 0.52
CA ILE A 4 25.02 33.33 1.95
C ILE A 4 23.90 32.38 2.39
N MET A 5 24.27 31.13 2.74
CA MET A 5 23.34 30.19 3.37
C MET A 5 22.79 30.87 4.63
N PRO A 6 21.48 31.12 4.74
CA PRO A 6 20.93 31.68 5.97
C PRO A 6 21.15 30.69 7.11
N ASP A 7 21.43 31.26 8.28
CA ASP A 7 21.79 30.61 9.52
C ASP A 7 21.00 29.31 9.76
N LYS A 8 21.70 28.20 9.99
CA LYS A 8 21.15 26.82 9.95
C LYS A 8 20.22 26.48 11.12
N THR A 9 19.89 27.43 11.98
CA THR A 9 19.02 27.26 13.14
C THR A 9 18.09 28.46 13.26
N ILE A 10 16.87 28.35 12.74
CA ILE A 10 15.79 29.30 13.04
C ILE A 10 15.39 29.08 14.50
N PRO A 11 15.43 30.10 15.37
CA PRO A 11 14.99 29.98 16.76
C PRO A 11 13.55 29.46 16.84
N SER A 12 13.25 28.58 17.81
CA SER A 12 11.92 27.97 17.95
C SER A 12 10.78 28.99 18.06
N MET A 13 11.07 30.17 18.62
CA MET A 13 10.12 31.28 18.80
C MET A 13 9.68 31.97 17.50
N ASN A 14 10.33 31.65 16.37
CA ASN A 14 10.01 32.25 15.07
C ASN A 14 9.10 31.35 14.21
N PHE A 15 8.56 30.28 14.79
CA PHE A 15 7.64 29.38 14.08
C PHE A 15 6.19 29.59 14.53
N PHE A 16 5.32 29.86 13.57
CA PHE A 16 3.89 29.68 13.71
C PHE A 16 3.54 28.19 13.59
N ARG A 17 2.56 27.72 14.36
CA ARG A 17 2.20 26.30 14.45
C ARG A 17 0.82 26.04 13.88
N LEU A 18 0.73 25.08 12.97
CA LEU A 18 -0.54 24.60 12.42
C LEU A 18 -0.71 23.12 12.72
N PRO A 19 -1.80 22.70 13.40
CA PRO A 19 -2.02 21.29 13.68
C PRO A 19 -2.35 20.53 12.39
N PHE A 20 -1.89 19.28 12.29
CA PHE A 20 -2.34 18.37 11.24
C PHE A 20 -3.66 17.69 11.60
N THR A 21 -4.32 17.10 10.60
CA THR A 21 -5.37 16.11 10.86
C THR A 21 -4.80 14.98 11.73
N PRO A 22 -5.50 14.54 12.80
CA PRO A 22 -4.96 13.57 13.75
C PRO A 22 -4.37 12.33 13.09
N ASN A 23 -3.17 11.92 13.54
CA ASN A 23 -2.42 10.76 13.03
C ASN A 23 -1.99 10.84 11.55
N THR A 24 -1.97 12.05 10.97
CA THR A 24 -1.50 12.29 9.61
C THR A 24 -0.51 13.45 9.59
N ARG A 25 0.06 13.74 8.40
CA ARG A 25 0.79 14.99 8.11
C ARG A 25 0.04 15.83 7.08
N ILE A 26 -1.28 15.71 7.09
CA ILE A 26 -2.17 16.42 6.18
C ILE A 26 -2.62 17.70 6.86
N LEU A 27 -2.37 18.83 6.20
CA LEU A 27 -2.92 20.12 6.58
C LEU A 27 -4.11 20.43 5.67
N THR A 28 -5.23 20.86 6.24
CA THR A 28 -6.44 21.23 5.49
C THR A 28 -6.57 22.74 5.35
N GLU A 29 -7.26 23.19 4.31
CA GLU A 29 -7.59 24.60 4.11
C GLU A 29 -8.46 25.15 5.26
N ASN A 30 -9.34 24.32 5.83
CA ASN A 30 -10.13 24.68 7.00
C ASN A 30 -9.25 25.01 8.21
N THR A 31 -8.26 24.16 8.51
CA THR A 31 -7.29 24.42 9.58
C THR A 31 -6.48 25.69 9.29
N LEU A 32 -5.98 25.85 8.07
CA LEU A 32 -5.23 27.07 7.70
C LEU A 32 -6.06 28.35 7.91
N ASN A 33 -7.33 28.33 7.50
CA ASN A 33 -8.23 29.48 7.66
C ASN A 33 -8.61 29.71 9.12
N GLN A 34 -8.81 28.67 9.91
CA GLN A 34 -9.14 28.80 11.34
C GLN A 34 -8.03 29.52 12.12
N TYR A 35 -6.77 29.28 11.76
CA TYR A 35 -5.59 29.78 12.49
C TYR A 35 -4.98 31.05 11.87
N SER A 36 -5.59 31.63 10.84
CA SER A 36 -5.10 32.86 10.20
C SER A 36 -6.20 33.89 10.11
N GLU A 37 -5.85 35.18 10.12
CA GLU A 37 -6.77 36.27 9.78
C GLU A 37 -6.84 36.51 8.26
N ILE A 38 -5.83 36.03 7.51
CA ILE A 38 -5.73 36.22 6.06
C ILE A 38 -6.68 35.27 5.34
N ARG A 39 -7.30 35.76 4.26
CA ARG A 39 -8.20 34.96 3.41
C ARG A 39 -7.83 35.14 1.95
N LYS A 40 -8.00 34.08 1.16
CA LYS A 40 -7.98 34.19 -0.31
C LYS A 40 -9.04 35.23 -0.76
N PRO A 41 -8.68 36.18 -1.65
CA PRO A 41 -9.64 37.15 -2.18
C PRO A 41 -10.81 36.46 -2.89
N LYS A 42 -12.04 36.92 -2.66
CA LYS A 42 -13.26 36.34 -3.27
C LYS A 42 -13.41 36.67 -4.77
N ARG A 43 -12.73 37.71 -5.27
CA ARG A 43 -12.76 38.17 -6.67
C ARG A 43 -11.38 38.69 -7.08
N GLY A 44 -10.92 38.28 -8.26
CA GLY A 44 -9.65 38.73 -8.86
C GLY A 44 -8.62 37.62 -9.03
N TYR A 45 -7.79 37.73 -10.07
CA TYR A 45 -6.60 36.91 -10.26
C TYR A 45 -5.50 37.50 -9.36
N PHE A 46 -5.30 36.94 -8.16
CA PHE A 46 -4.14 37.28 -7.32
C PHE A 46 -3.00 36.32 -7.69
N PRO A 47 -1.99 36.77 -8.46
CA PRO A 47 -0.95 35.87 -8.94
C PRO A 47 -0.09 35.42 -7.77
N ILE A 48 -0.11 34.12 -7.47
CA ILE A 48 0.77 33.52 -6.47
C ILE A 48 1.71 32.57 -7.22
N LYS A 49 3.01 32.83 -7.10
CA LYS A 49 4.04 31.92 -7.63
C LYS A 49 4.83 31.37 -6.47
N ILE A 50 4.88 30.04 -6.37
CA ILE A 50 5.74 29.34 -5.43
C ILE A 50 6.77 28.50 -6.17
N ARG A 51 7.97 28.39 -5.61
CA ARG A 51 8.99 27.42 -6.04
C ARG A 51 9.67 26.78 -4.84
N LYS A 52 9.86 25.47 -4.88
CA LYS A 52 10.61 24.75 -3.84
C LYS A 52 12.11 24.96 -4.08
N ILE A 53 12.77 25.66 -3.16
CA ILE A 53 14.17 26.09 -3.32
C ILE A 53 15.13 25.00 -2.88
N SER A 54 14.96 24.48 -1.66
CA SER A 54 15.86 23.51 -1.04
C SER A 54 15.18 22.72 0.07
N PHE A 55 15.76 21.58 0.42
CA PHE A 55 15.42 20.81 1.62
C PHE A 55 16.71 20.37 2.30
N SER A 56 16.91 20.77 3.55
CA SER A 56 18.10 20.46 4.34
C SER A 56 17.79 20.63 5.82
N ASN A 57 18.38 19.84 6.72
CA ASN A 57 18.09 19.92 8.16
C ASN A 57 16.59 19.90 8.48
N GLU A 58 15.83 19.05 7.78
CA GLU A 58 14.37 18.94 7.95
C GLU A 58 13.58 20.21 7.60
N LEU A 59 14.22 21.20 6.98
CA LEU A 59 13.60 22.46 6.58
C LEU A 59 13.42 22.50 5.06
N LEU A 60 12.16 22.58 4.65
CA LEU A 60 11.78 22.91 3.28
C LEU A 60 11.76 24.44 3.14
N VAL A 61 12.49 24.95 2.15
CA VAL A 61 12.50 26.38 1.81
C VAL A 61 11.69 26.59 0.55
N ILE A 62 10.66 27.43 0.63
CA ILE A 62 9.82 27.82 -0.49
C ILE A 62 10.05 29.31 -0.77
N GLY A 63 10.33 29.63 -2.03
CA GLY A 63 10.28 31.00 -2.53
C GLY A 63 8.86 31.33 -2.95
N VAL A 64 8.34 32.48 -2.50
CA VAL A 64 7.00 32.93 -2.80
C VAL A 64 7.00 34.36 -3.32
N ILE A 65 6.29 34.59 -4.43
CA ILE A 65 6.06 35.89 -5.03
C ILE A 65 4.55 36.12 -5.03
N LEU A 66 4.13 37.21 -4.40
CA LEU A 66 2.74 37.66 -4.38
C LEU A 66 2.60 38.86 -5.31
N ASP A 67 1.80 38.74 -6.37
CA ASP A 67 1.61 39.77 -7.39
C ASP A 67 2.93 40.38 -7.92
N LYS A 68 3.29 41.60 -7.49
CA LYS A 68 4.50 42.35 -7.88
C LYS A 68 5.51 42.51 -6.74
N ASP A 69 5.26 41.87 -5.60
CA ASP A 69 6.17 41.93 -4.45
C ASP A 69 7.49 41.20 -4.74
N PRO A 70 8.59 41.57 -4.07
CA PRO A 70 9.82 40.79 -4.11
C PRO A 70 9.58 39.36 -3.62
N GLU A 71 10.43 38.43 -4.09
CA GLU A 71 10.41 37.06 -3.62
C GLU A 71 10.79 36.99 -2.14
N GLU A 72 9.92 36.39 -1.33
CA GLU A 72 10.17 36.11 0.08
C GLU A 72 10.39 34.62 0.32
N LEU A 73 11.05 34.31 1.43
CA LEU A 73 11.37 32.93 1.83
C LEU A 73 10.47 32.46 2.97
N VAL A 74 9.82 31.32 2.73
CA VAL A 74 9.01 30.60 3.71
C VAL A 74 9.73 29.30 4.06
N TYR A 75 9.92 29.07 5.36
CA TYR A 75 10.58 27.91 5.92
C TYR A 75 9.54 27.01 6.57
N ILE A 76 9.54 25.75 6.17
CA ILE A 76 8.57 24.76 6.63
C ILE A 76 9.33 23.60 7.26
N LYS A 77 9.01 23.28 8.52
CA LYS A 77 9.43 22.06 9.20
C LYS A 77 8.21 21.23 9.53
N VAL A 78 8.26 19.96 9.15
CA VAL A 78 7.19 18.99 9.41
C VAL A 78 7.52 18.21 10.67
N THR A 79 6.58 18.13 11.60
CA THR A 79 6.70 17.31 12.82
C THR A 79 5.71 16.14 12.79
N THR A 80 5.60 15.39 13.89
CA THR A 80 4.62 14.30 14.04
C THR A 80 3.18 14.77 14.01
N SER A 81 2.89 15.97 14.54
CA SER A 81 1.52 16.46 14.77
C SER A 81 1.24 17.87 14.26
N GLU A 82 2.30 18.63 13.96
CA GLU A 82 2.19 20.04 13.60
C GLU A 82 3.10 20.39 12.41
N LEU A 83 2.65 21.35 11.60
CA LEU A 83 3.48 22.09 10.67
C LEU A 83 4.04 23.33 11.37
N LEU A 84 5.36 23.44 11.40
CA LEU A 84 6.05 24.64 11.86
C LEU A 84 6.39 25.48 10.63
N ILE A 85 5.90 26.72 10.61
CA ILE A 85 6.11 27.64 9.49
C ILE A 85 6.72 28.94 9.97
N SER A 86 7.74 29.41 9.26
CA SER A 86 8.40 30.69 9.53
C SER A 86 8.55 31.45 8.22
N CYS A 87 8.42 32.76 8.28
CA CYS A 87 8.79 33.67 7.20
C CYS A 87 9.54 34.84 7.84
N ARG A 88 10.50 35.41 7.11
CA ARG A 88 11.24 36.58 7.60
C ARG A 88 10.32 37.78 7.83
N VAL A 89 9.26 37.87 7.04
CA VAL A 89 8.26 38.94 7.14
C VAL A 89 7.15 38.46 8.07
N ASP A 90 6.89 39.21 9.13
CA ASP A 90 5.70 39.16 9.99
C ASP A 90 5.20 37.74 10.31
N THR A 91 6.09 36.82 10.73
CA THR A 91 5.68 35.51 11.23
C THR A 91 6.29 35.27 12.60
N HIS A 92 5.45 34.99 13.57
CA HIS A 92 5.83 34.64 14.94
C HIS A 92 4.76 33.70 15.52
N GLU A 93 4.89 33.28 16.78
CA GLU A 93 4.06 32.22 17.37
C GLU A 93 2.53 32.44 17.25
N ASN A 94 2.08 33.70 17.23
CA ASN A 94 0.66 34.08 17.24
C ASN A 94 0.17 34.67 15.92
N TYR A 95 1.03 34.84 14.92
CA TYR A 95 0.65 35.47 13.66
C TYR A 95 1.36 34.83 12.47
N LEU A 96 0.56 34.46 11.47
CA LEU A 96 1.00 33.86 10.22
C LEU A 96 1.05 34.93 9.13
N SER A 97 2.23 35.22 8.57
CA SER A 97 2.35 36.20 7.49
C SER A 97 1.53 35.86 6.25
N ARG A 98 1.24 36.88 5.44
CA ARG A 98 0.61 36.71 4.13
C ARG A 98 1.41 35.78 3.20
N TYR A 99 2.74 35.86 3.23
CA TYR A 99 3.61 35.03 2.39
C TYR A 99 3.51 33.56 2.79
N ALA A 100 3.55 33.28 4.09
CA ALA A 100 3.37 31.94 4.62
C ALA A 100 1.97 31.38 4.32
N TYR A 101 0.92 32.16 4.56
CA TYR A 101 -0.47 31.77 4.26
C TYR A 101 -0.65 31.43 2.78
N PHE A 102 -0.27 32.34 1.86
CA PHE A 102 -0.45 32.12 0.43
C PHE A 102 0.41 30.99 -0.12
N SER A 103 1.58 30.74 0.48
CA SER A 103 2.40 29.57 0.13
C SER A 103 1.66 28.25 0.41
N LEU A 104 1.08 28.11 1.61
CA LEU A 104 0.31 26.92 1.99
C LEU A 104 -0.97 26.78 1.16
N ALA A 105 -1.68 27.89 0.97
CA ALA A 105 -2.88 27.95 0.14
C ALA A 105 -2.62 27.54 -1.32
N GLN A 106 -1.44 27.85 -1.86
CA GLN A 106 -1.03 27.46 -3.21
C GLN A 106 -0.62 25.98 -3.31
N LEU A 107 -0.06 25.40 -2.24
CA LEU A 107 0.16 23.95 -2.17
C LEU A 107 -1.16 23.18 -2.20
N MET A 108 -2.22 23.73 -1.58
CA MET A 108 -3.59 23.20 -1.55
C MET A 108 -4.47 23.70 -2.71
N TYR A 109 -3.88 24.04 -3.87
CA TYR A 109 -4.66 24.65 -4.95
C TYR A 109 -5.64 23.67 -5.61
N TYR A 110 -5.19 22.43 -5.86
CA TYR A 110 -6.00 21.41 -6.53
C TYR A 110 -6.88 20.61 -5.57
N ASP A 111 -6.37 20.38 -4.37
CA ASP A 111 -7.01 19.63 -3.31
C ASP A 111 -7.08 20.55 -2.09
N THR A 112 -8.20 20.59 -1.36
CA THR A 112 -8.40 21.44 -0.16
C THR A 112 -7.53 21.01 1.03
N GLU A 113 -6.50 20.21 0.78
CA GLU A 113 -5.57 19.64 1.72
C GLU A 113 -4.21 19.40 1.03
N TYR A 114 -3.14 19.29 1.82
CA TYR A 114 -1.82 18.93 1.32
C TYR A 114 -1.13 17.96 2.27
N ASP A 115 -0.61 16.86 1.73
CA ASP A 115 0.16 15.87 2.49
C ASP A 115 1.65 16.25 2.52
N PHE A 116 2.16 16.51 3.72
CA PHE A 116 3.55 16.88 3.98
C PHE A 116 4.47 15.68 4.29
N GLU A 117 3.99 14.44 4.18
CA GLU A 117 4.74 13.21 4.49
C GLU A 117 6.11 13.14 3.78
N ASP A 118 6.20 13.60 2.53
CA ASP A 118 7.44 13.62 1.74
C ASP A 118 8.55 14.48 2.38
N TYR A 119 8.22 15.47 3.20
CA TYR A 119 9.18 16.36 3.87
C TYR A 119 9.40 16.03 5.35
N TYR A 120 8.76 14.97 5.87
CA TYR A 120 8.98 14.51 7.22
C TYR A 120 10.13 13.50 7.28
N TRP A 121 11.30 13.94 7.76
CA TRP A 121 12.52 13.12 7.86
C TRP A 121 13.33 13.45 9.13
N PRO A 122 12.78 13.21 10.34
CA PRO A 122 13.44 13.58 11.59
C PRO A 122 14.76 12.82 11.77
N ASP A 123 15.82 13.49 12.22
CA ASP A 123 17.14 12.91 12.54
C ASP A 123 17.90 12.26 11.36
N PHE A 124 17.47 12.49 10.11
CA PHE A 124 18.13 11.94 8.92
C PHE A 124 19.29 12.79 8.38
N PHE A 125 19.55 13.95 8.99
CA PHE A 125 20.55 14.92 8.55
C PHE A 125 21.71 15.03 9.54
N ASP A 126 22.92 15.18 9.02
CA ASP A 126 24.06 15.59 9.83
C ASP A 126 23.92 17.06 10.19
N GLN A 127 23.94 17.40 11.49
CA GLN A 127 23.69 18.77 11.95
C GLN A 127 24.74 19.77 11.46
N LYS A 128 25.99 19.33 11.22
CA LYS A 128 27.08 20.20 10.77
C LYS A 128 26.98 20.46 9.27
N THR A 129 26.89 19.38 8.47
CA THR A 129 26.91 19.51 7.01
C THR A 129 25.54 19.89 6.44
N GLY A 130 24.46 19.46 7.09
CA GLY A 130 23.09 19.57 6.58
C GLY A 130 22.75 18.55 5.50
N GLU A 131 23.64 17.59 5.26
CA GLU A 131 23.47 16.53 4.27
C GLU A 131 22.90 15.26 4.89
N SER A 132 22.23 14.45 4.08
CA SER A 132 21.76 13.13 4.49
C SER A 132 22.50 12.03 3.72
N LYS A 133 23.10 11.09 4.46
CA LYS A 133 23.63 9.87 3.85
C LYS A 133 22.53 8.92 3.37
N TYR A 134 21.29 9.07 3.87
CA TYR A 134 20.16 8.16 3.63
C TYR A 134 19.22 8.61 2.51
N LEU A 135 19.08 9.93 2.33
CA LEU A 135 18.08 10.53 1.44
C LEU A 135 18.67 10.96 0.10
N MET A 136 17.82 10.98 -0.91
CA MET A 136 18.04 11.56 -2.22
C MET A 136 17.09 12.75 -2.39
N ILE A 137 17.65 13.91 -2.67
CA ILE A 137 16.92 15.16 -2.83
C ILE A 137 17.06 15.58 -4.28
N ASN A 138 16.02 15.34 -5.07
CA ASN A 138 16.00 15.65 -6.50
C ASN A 138 15.25 16.97 -6.71
N LYS A 139 15.95 17.96 -7.23
CA LYS A 139 15.38 19.26 -7.60
C LYS A 139 15.18 19.31 -9.11
N SER A 140 13.94 19.56 -9.54
CA SER A 140 13.61 19.99 -10.89
C SER A 140 13.25 21.48 -10.87
N LYS A 141 12.90 22.05 -12.04
CA LYS A 141 12.63 23.49 -12.18
C LYS A 141 11.57 24.01 -11.20
N ASP A 142 10.49 23.24 -11.00
CA ASP A 142 9.34 23.63 -10.18
C ASP A 142 9.03 22.65 -9.03
N ASN A 143 9.78 21.54 -8.93
CA ASN A 143 9.52 20.53 -7.92
C ASN A 143 10.78 20.12 -7.16
N LEU A 144 10.58 19.71 -5.93
CA LEU A 144 11.60 19.13 -5.08
C LEU A 144 11.00 17.85 -4.51
N HIS A 145 11.66 16.74 -4.79
CA HIS A 145 11.24 15.43 -4.29
C HIS A 145 12.31 14.87 -3.37
N VAL A 146 11.90 14.48 -2.17
CA VAL A 146 12.76 13.86 -1.16
C VAL A 146 12.34 12.41 -1.05
N SER A 147 13.29 11.50 -1.24
CA SER A 147 13.05 10.07 -1.13
C SER A 147 14.24 9.38 -0.49
N SER A 148 14.05 8.15 -0.02
CA SER A 148 15.17 7.32 0.44
C SER A 148 15.99 6.83 -0.76
N LYS A 149 17.32 6.76 -0.62
CA LYS A 149 18.16 6.06 -1.61
C LYS A 149 17.72 4.60 -1.70
N VAL A 150 17.94 3.94 -2.84
CA VAL A 150 17.45 2.56 -3.10
C VAL A 150 17.78 1.57 -1.97
N ARG A 151 19.02 1.58 -1.46
CA ARG A 151 19.47 0.69 -0.36
C ARG A 151 18.78 0.96 0.99
N TYR A 152 18.12 2.11 1.11
CA TYR A 152 17.52 2.65 2.32
C TYR A 152 15.98 2.75 2.22
N LYS A 153 15.38 2.10 1.23
CA LYS A 153 13.92 2.00 1.13
C LYS A 153 13.33 1.34 2.38
N GLY A 154 12.22 1.88 2.86
CA GLY A 154 11.49 1.31 4.00
C GLY A 154 11.86 1.88 5.36
N PHE A 155 12.48 3.07 5.44
CA PHE A 155 12.68 3.73 6.72
C PHE A 155 11.34 4.03 7.42
N TYR A 156 11.22 3.54 8.64
CA TYR A 156 10.20 3.94 9.59
C TYR A 156 10.46 5.39 10.01
N LYS A 157 9.38 6.15 10.09
CA LYS A 157 9.39 7.53 10.56
C LYS A 157 8.53 7.59 11.83
N PRO A 158 9.00 8.22 12.92
CA PRO A 158 8.25 8.32 14.18
C PRO A 158 6.83 8.86 13.98
N GLY A 159 5.86 8.31 14.69
CA GLY A 159 4.44 8.66 14.56
C GLY A 159 3.76 8.10 13.31
N LYS A 160 4.45 7.28 12.50
CA LYS A 160 3.78 6.47 11.46
C LYS A 160 3.05 5.32 12.14
N GLN A 161 1.78 5.13 11.78
CA GLN A 161 0.98 4.02 12.30
C GLN A 161 1.56 2.68 11.87
N LEU A 162 1.81 1.81 12.86
CA LEU A 162 2.23 0.42 12.66
C LEU A 162 1.00 -0.50 12.71
N PRO A 163 1.02 -1.67 12.03
CA PRO A 163 -0.07 -2.63 12.11
C PRO A 163 -0.29 -3.09 13.54
N VAL A 164 -1.56 -3.25 13.91
CA VAL A 164 -1.92 -3.85 15.19
C VAL A 164 -1.74 -5.35 15.08
N ILE A 165 -0.93 -5.91 15.99
CA ILE A 165 -0.66 -7.34 16.05
C ILE A 165 -1.57 -7.95 17.13
N SER A 166 -2.39 -8.94 16.76
CA SER A 166 -3.26 -9.65 17.72
C SER A 166 -2.42 -10.39 18.75
N GLN A 167 -2.73 -10.28 20.04
CA GLN A 167 -1.99 -11.01 21.08
C GLN A 167 -2.21 -12.53 21.06
N ASN A 168 -3.23 -13.00 20.33
CA ASN A 168 -3.54 -14.42 20.20
C ASN A 168 -2.98 -14.96 18.87
N PRO A 169 -1.95 -15.83 18.89
CA PRO A 169 -1.45 -16.45 17.68
C PRO A 169 -2.53 -17.34 17.08
N VAL A 170 -2.81 -17.17 15.79
CA VAL A 170 -3.69 -18.07 15.05
C VAL A 170 -2.89 -19.35 14.75
N PRO A 171 -3.34 -20.53 15.20
CA PRO A 171 -2.64 -21.77 14.89
C PRO A 171 -2.43 -21.94 13.40
N LEU A 172 -1.27 -22.46 13.00
CA LEU A 172 -1.01 -22.74 11.59
C LEU A 172 -2.01 -23.79 11.09
N ARG A 173 -2.72 -23.44 10.02
CA ARG A 173 -3.61 -24.35 9.31
C ARG A 173 -2.80 -25.53 8.77
N LYS A 174 -3.30 -26.74 9.02
CA LYS A 174 -2.73 -27.98 8.47
C LYS A 174 -2.67 -27.91 6.95
N ALA A 175 -1.67 -28.57 6.36
CA ALA A 175 -1.61 -28.72 4.92
C ALA A 175 -2.89 -29.38 4.41
N VAL A 176 -3.42 -28.87 3.30
CA VAL A 176 -4.63 -29.43 2.71
C VAL A 176 -4.29 -30.66 1.86
N PRO A 177 -5.24 -31.60 1.72
CA PRO A 177 -5.08 -32.69 0.76
C PRO A 177 -4.80 -32.15 -0.65
N CYS A 178 -3.90 -32.81 -1.38
CA CYS A 178 -3.68 -32.52 -2.79
C CYS A 178 -4.62 -33.40 -3.62
N ILE A 179 -5.49 -32.78 -4.40
CA ILE A 179 -6.32 -33.51 -5.36
C ILE A 179 -5.40 -34.08 -6.44
N GLN A 180 -5.58 -35.36 -6.79
CA GLN A 180 -4.93 -35.98 -7.95
C GLN A 180 -5.93 -36.03 -9.11
N GLU A 181 -6.18 -34.86 -9.70
CA GLU A 181 -7.10 -34.76 -10.83
C GLU A 181 -6.44 -35.27 -12.11
N GLN A 182 -7.14 -36.13 -12.83
CA GLN A 182 -6.69 -36.68 -14.11
C GLN A 182 -7.45 -36.02 -15.26
N PRO A 183 -6.82 -35.81 -16.44
CA PRO A 183 -7.51 -35.29 -17.60
C PRO A 183 -8.68 -36.19 -18.01
N SER A 184 -9.82 -35.60 -18.38
CA SER A 184 -10.97 -36.36 -18.90
C SER A 184 -10.57 -37.16 -20.14
N LYS A 185 -10.91 -38.45 -20.17
CA LYS A 185 -10.70 -39.31 -21.33
C LYS A 185 -11.70 -39.04 -22.45
N GLU A 186 -12.91 -38.61 -22.10
CA GLU A 186 -14.07 -38.59 -23.00
C GLU A 186 -14.26 -37.24 -23.71
N THR A 187 -13.99 -36.13 -23.02
CA THR A 187 -14.20 -34.79 -23.58
C THR A 187 -12.91 -33.97 -23.67
N HIS A 188 -12.94 -32.96 -24.54
CA HIS A 188 -11.94 -31.88 -24.60
C HIS A 188 -12.44 -30.59 -23.96
N VAL A 189 -13.74 -30.52 -23.61
CA VAL A 189 -14.33 -29.39 -22.89
C VAL A 189 -14.04 -29.58 -21.41
N ILE A 190 -13.56 -28.53 -20.76
CA ILE A 190 -13.24 -28.53 -19.33
C ILE A 190 -13.87 -27.35 -18.62
N LEU A 191 -14.07 -27.52 -17.32
CA LEU A 191 -14.25 -26.46 -16.34
C LEU A 191 -12.89 -26.22 -15.66
N GLY A 192 -12.33 -25.03 -15.82
CA GLY A 192 -11.12 -24.61 -15.13
C GLY A 192 -11.42 -23.46 -14.16
N PHE A 193 -10.45 -23.13 -13.32
CA PHE A 193 -10.62 -22.11 -12.28
C PHE A 193 -9.54 -21.03 -12.40
N CYS A 194 -9.95 -19.78 -12.26
CA CYS A 194 -9.07 -18.63 -12.44
C CYS A 194 -9.04 -17.77 -11.18
N LEU A 195 -7.85 -17.51 -10.64
CA LEU A 195 -7.62 -16.42 -9.69
C LEU A 195 -7.74 -15.09 -10.45
N ALA A 196 -8.80 -14.34 -10.18
CA ALA A 196 -9.04 -13.02 -10.71
C ALA A 196 -8.57 -11.97 -9.70
N ASP A 197 -7.61 -11.13 -10.08
CA ASP A 197 -6.99 -10.14 -9.20
C ASP A 197 -6.67 -8.83 -9.93
N SER A 198 -6.46 -7.75 -9.17
CA SER A 198 -6.07 -6.43 -9.67
C SER A 198 -5.10 -5.75 -8.70
N ASN A 199 -4.22 -4.89 -9.21
CA ASN A 199 -3.38 -4.07 -8.34
C ASN A 199 -4.22 -2.94 -7.75
N ASN A 200 -4.30 -2.90 -6.42
CA ASN A 200 -5.08 -1.95 -5.65
C ASN A 200 -4.50 -0.51 -5.65
N GLU A 201 -3.22 -0.32 -5.98
CA GLU A 201 -2.57 0.98 -5.84
C GLU A 201 -2.70 1.89 -7.08
N TRP A 202 -2.90 1.33 -8.29
CA TRP A 202 -2.84 2.10 -9.54
C TRP A 202 -4.18 2.39 -10.20
N TYR A 203 -5.19 1.56 -9.93
CA TYR A 203 -6.51 1.69 -10.53
C TYR A 203 -7.50 1.77 -9.37
N ARG A 204 -8.05 2.97 -9.07
CA ARG A 204 -9.08 3.22 -8.04
C ARG A 204 -10.04 2.01 -7.96
N THR A 205 -9.88 1.20 -6.91
CA THR A 205 -10.01 -0.27 -7.01
C THR A 205 -11.39 -0.78 -7.33
N ASN A 206 -11.34 -1.93 -7.97
CA ASN A 206 -12.42 -2.77 -8.41
C ASN A 206 -13.04 -3.81 -7.48
N HIS A 207 -12.16 -4.62 -6.89
CA HIS A 207 -12.49 -5.83 -6.16
C HIS A 207 -11.24 -6.38 -5.43
N TYR A 208 -11.45 -7.29 -4.48
CA TYR A 208 -10.42 -8.12 -3.89
C TYR A 208 -10.20 -9.43 -4.68
N PRO A 209 -9.06 -10.12 -4.53
CA PRO A 209 -8.81 -11.37 -5.25
C PRO A 209 -9.91 -12.41 -5.00
N PHE A 210 -10.46 -12.96 -6.08
CA PHE A 210 -11.52 -13.98 -6.01
C PHE A 210 -11.32 -15.07 -7.05
N LEU A 211 -11.99 -16.20 -6.87
CA LEU A 211 -11.96 -17.31 -7.81
C LEU A 211 -13.13 -17.18 -8.80
N VAL A 212 -12.85 -17.32 -10.09
CA VAL A 212 -13.87 -17.34 -11.15
C VAL A 212 -13.68 -18.59 -12.02
N PRO A 213 -14.71 -19.44 -12.20
CA PRO A 213 -14.62 -20.56 -13.10
C PRO A 213 -14.67 -20.10 -14.56
N TYR A 214 -14.17 -20.93 -15.46
CA TYR A 214 -14.26 -20.71 -16.89
C TYR A 214 -14.40 -22.03 -17.62
N THR A 215 -14.99 -22.00 -18.81
CA THR A 215 -14.99 -23.14 -19.73
C THR A 215 -13.92 -22.97 -20.80
N GLY A 216 -13.30 -24.10 -21.18
CA GLY A 216 -12.26 -24.11 -22.19
C GLY A 216 -12.23 -25.41 -22.97
N ILE A 217 -11.49 -25.39 -24.07
CA ILE A 217 -11.25 -26.55 -24.94
C ILE A 217 -9.75 -26.85 -24.89
N LEU A 218 -9.41 -28.10 -24.58
CA LEU A 218 -8.05 -28.58 -24.51
C LEU A 218 -7.41 -28.77 -25.88
N ASN A 219 -6.08 -28.84 -25.91
CA ASN A 219 -5.34 -29.33 -27.07
C ASN A 219 -5.56 -30.86 -27.27
N LYS A 220 -5.12 -31.42 -28.40
CA LYS A 220 -5.25 -32.86 -28.70
C LYS A 220 -4.56 -33.75 -27.66
N ALA A 221 -3.47 -33.26 -27.06
CA ALA A 221 -2.71 -33.96 -26.02
C ALA A 221 -3.37 -33.87 -24.63
N LYS A 222 -4.45 -33.08 -24.47
CA LYS A 222 -5.14 -32.80 -23.21
C LYS A 222 -4.23 -32.31 -22.08
N THR A 223 -3.16 -31.61 -22.44
CA THR A 223 -2.19 -31.06 -21.47
C THR A 223 -2.46 -29.60 -21.14
N GLU A 224 -3.04 -28.85 -22.08
CA GLU A 224 -3.21 -27.41 -21.98
C GLU A 224 -4.54 -26.95 -22.57
N VAL A 225 -5.03 -25.81 -22.10
CA VAL A 225 -6.20 -25.13 -22.66
C VAL A 225 -5.81 -24.45 -23.97
N ARG A 226 -6.30 -25.00 -25.09
CA ARG A 226 -6.09 -24.43 -26.43
C ARG A 226 -6.90 -23.15 -26.62
N SER A 227 -8.14 -23.14 -26.15
CA SER A 227 -9.02 -21.97 -26.28
C SER A 227 -9.95 -21.84 -25.09
N PHE A 228 -10.07 -20.63 -24.55
CA PHE A 228 -11.07 -20.27 -23.56
C PHE A 228 -12.39 -19.94 -24.25
N THR A 229 -13.51 -20.32 -23.65
CA THR A 229 -14.86 -20.12 -24.20
C THR A 229 -15.58 -19.00 -23.47
N ILE A 230 -15.83 -19.14 -22.16
CA ILE A 230 -16.52 -18.13 -21.36
C ILE A 230 -16.10 -18.19 -19.89
N TYR A 231 -16.11 -17.04 -19.19
CA TYR A 231 -16.13 -17.01 -17.72
C TYR A 231 -17.51 -17.46 -17.22
N VAL A 232 -17.55 -18.43 -16.32
CA VAL A 232 -18.80 -18.90 -15.71
C VAL A 232 -19.13 -17.98 -14.54
N LEU A 233 -20.08 -17.09 -14.74
CA LEU A 233 -20.42 -16.04 -13.78
C LEU A 233 -21.70 -16.36 -13.00
N ASN A 234 -22.50 -17.32 -13.46
CA ASN A 234 -23.74 -17.80 -12.85
C ASN A 234 -24.05 -19.23 -13.34
N GLU A 235 -25.09 -19.83 -12.76
CA GLU A 235 -25.50 -21.21 -13.04
C GLU A 235 -25.90 -21.45 -14.50
N THR A 236 -26.52 -20.47 -15.16
CA THR A 236 -26.95 -20.61 -16.57
C THR A 236 -25.79 -20.66 -17.57
N GLN A 237 -24.57 -20.37 -17.11
CA GLN A 237 -23.35 -20.43 -17.91
C GLN A 237 -22.52 -21.69 -17.64
N LEU A 238 -23.02 -22.60 -16.81
CA LEU A 238 -22.34 -23.87 -16.57
C LEU A 238 -22.34 -24.72 -17.84
N PRO A 239 -21.22 -25.41 -18.13
CA PRO A 239 -21.17 -26.36 -19.23
C PRO A 239 -22.08 -27.57 -18.96
N GLU A 240 -22.64 -28.15 -20.03
CA GLU A 240 -23.31 -29.46 -20.00
C GLU A 240 -22.28 -30.59 -19.85
N ILE A 241 -21.62 -30.65 -18.70
CA ILE A 241 -20.72 -31.73 -18.30
C ILE A 241 -21.09 -32.17 -16.89
N ASP A 242 -20.91 -33.45 -16.61
CA ASP A 242 -21.09 -33.97 -15.26
C ASP A 242 -19.98 -33.44 -14.34
N LEU A 243 -20.37 -32.60 -13.39
CA LEU A 243 -19.48 -32.08 -12.35
C LEU A 243 -19.44 -33.06 -11.19
N THR A 244 -18.26 -33.27 -10.62
CA THR A 244 -18.16 -33.98 -9.35
C THR A 244 -18.71 -33.12 -8.21
N ASP A 245 -19.13 -33.75 -7.10
CA ASP A 245 -19.59 -33.04 -5.90
C ASP A 245 -18.60 -31.97 -5.41
N GLU A 246 -17.30 -32.23 -5.54
CA GLU A 246 -16.25 -31.27 -5.17
C GLU A 246 -16.17 -30.07 -6.13
N GLN A 247 -16.34 -30.32 -7.44
CA GLN A 247 -16.36 -29.26 -8.45
C GLN A 247 -17.61 -28.39 -8.29
N GLN A 248 -18.76 -29.00 -8.03
CA GLN A 248 -20.01 -28.30 -7.75
C GLN A 248 -19.88 -27.39 -6.52
N LYS A 249 -19.37 -27.92 -5.41
CA LYS A 249 -19.09 -27.11 -4.20
C LYS A 249 -18.12 -25.96 -4.47
N LEU A 250 -17.07 -26.20 -5.27
CA LEU A 250 -16.10 -25.16 -5.60
C LEU A 250 -16.73 -24.05 -6.48
N VAL A 251 -17.60 -24.41 -7.41
CA VAL A 251 -18.37 -23.46 -8.24
C VAL A 251 -19.28 -22.59 -7.38
N GLU A 252 -20.00 -23.19 -6.42
CA GLU A 252 -20.84 -22.45 -5.48
C GLU A 252 -20.03 -21.42 -4.68
N ILE A 253 -18.87 -21.83 -4.15
CA ILE A 253 -17.95 -20.92 -3.47
C ILE A 253 -17.50 -19.78 -4.39
N CYS A 254 -17.22 -20.06 -5.67
CA CYS A 254 -16.83 -19.01 -6.63
C CYS A 254 -17.96 -17.97 -6.83
N PHE A 255 -19.21 -18.42 -6.92
CA PHE A 255 -20.35 -17.52 -7.04
C PHE A 255 -20.53 -16.66 -5.80
N ASP A 256 -20.34 -17.23 -4.61
CA ASP A 256 -20.37 -16.46 -3.37
C ASP A 256 -19.24 -15.45 -3.28
N MET A 257 -18.01 -15.83 -3.65
CA MET A 257 -16.89 -14.90 -3.70
C MET A 257 -17.19 -13.73 -4.64
N ARG A 258 -17.74 -14.00 -5.83
CA ARG A 258 -18.07 -12.95 -6.81
C ARG A 258 -19.08 -11.93 -6.27
N LYS A 259 -20.07 -12.36 -5.48
CA LYS A 259 -21.09 -11.46 -4.90
C LYS A 259 -20.48 -10.39 -3.98
N ILE A 260 -19.39 -10.73 -3.29
CA ILE A 260 -18.75 -9.86 -2.27
C ILE A 260 -17.39 -9.32 -2.69
N ALA A 261 -16.83 -9.76 -3.82
CA ALA A 261 -15.50 -9.37 -4.28
C ALA A 261 -15.35 -7.86 -4.48
N LEU A 262 -16.41 -7.16 -4.90
CA LEU A 262 -16.35 -5.75 -5.28
C LEU A 262 -16.00 -4.84 -4.09
N VAL A 263 -15.09 -3.90 -4.36
CA VAL A 263 -14.68 -2.87 -3.40
C VAL A 263 -15.46 -1.59 -3.69
N THR A 264 -16.14 -1.06 -2.68
CA THR A 264 -16.85 0.21 -2.80
C THR A 264 -15.84 1.36 -2.68
N SER A 265 -15.60 2.05 -3.80
CA SER A 265 -14.68 3.18 -3.85
C SER A 265 -15.34 4.50 -3.44
N PRO A 266 -14.58 5.47 -2.89
CA PRO A 266 -15.03 6.84 -2.68
C PRO A 266 -15.55 7.47 -3.98
N ALA A 267 -16.71 8.12 -3.90
CA ALA A 267 -17.24 8.97 -4.96
C ALA A 267 -16.82 10.43 -4.74
N TYR A 268 -16.77 11.20 -5.84
CA TYR A 268 -16.57 12.64 -5.76
C TYR A 268 -17.73 13.26 -4.96
N LYS A 269 -17.44 13.82 -3.78
CA LYS A 269 -18.38 14.37 -2.76
C LYS A 269 -18.89 13.40 -1.68
N ASP A 270 -18.29 12.23 -1.50
CA ASP A 270 -18.59 11.48 -0.27
C ASP A 270 -18.13 12.26 0.96
N ASP A 271 -19.03 12.42 1.94
CA ASP A 271 -18.71 12.95 3.25
C ASP A 271 -17.98 11.91 4.12
N ALA A 272 -17.47 12.33 5.28
CA ALA A 272 -16.71 11.48 6.19
C ALA A 272 -17.48 10.24 6.67
N ASN A 273 -18.81 10.34 6.85
CA ASN A 273 -19.64 9.24 7.32
C ASN A 273 -19.79 8.18 6.23
N ARG A 274 -20.09 8.59 5.00
CA ARG A 274 -20.17 7.66 3.85
C ARG A 274 -18.83 7.00 3.58
N LEU A 275 -17.72 7.72 3.73
CA LEU A 275 -16.38 7.14 3.60
C LEU A 275 -16.12 6.08 4.68
N ALA A 276 -16.57 6.32 5.92
CA ALA A 276 -16.45 5.35 7.02
C ALA A 276 -17.29 4.09 6.76
N GLU A 277 -18.54 4.24 6.32
CA GLU A 277 -19.42 3.11 5.96
C GLU A 277 -18.81 2.24 4.85
N LYS A 278 -18.31 2.86 3.79
CA LYS A 278 -17.64 2.15 2.68
C LYS A 278 -16.41 1.39 3.17
N ARG A 279 -15.58 2.00 4.02
CA ARG A 279 -14.40 1.34 4.61
C ARG A 279 -14.81 0.13 5.45
N GLN A 280 -15.86 0.26 6.26
CA GLN A 280 -16.36 -0.82 7.10
C GLN A 280 -16.90 -1.98 6.25
N GLN A 281 -17.70 -1.70 5.22
CA GLN A 281 -18.21 -2.74 4.34
C GLN A 281 -17.09 -3.45 3.58
N ASN A 282 -16.11 -2.70 3.08
CA ASN A 282 -14.95 -3.28 2.39
C ASN A 282 -14.12 -4.17 3.34
N LYS A 283 -14.05 -3.85 4.63
CA LYS A 283 -13.39 -4.70 5.64
C LYS A 283 -14.16 -5.99 5.88
N ILE A 284 -15.50 -5.92 5.96
CA ILE A 284 -16.36 -7.10 6.08
C ILE A 284 -16.19 -8.03 4.87
N ASN A 285 -16.26 -7.46 3.65
CA ASN A 285 -16.09 -8.22 2.40
C ASN A 285 -14.70 -8.88 2.34
N TYR A 286 -13.65 -8.17 2.75
CA TYR A 286 -12.28 -8.70 2.80
C TYR A 286 -12.19 -9.96 3.68
N ASN A 287 -12.77 -9.90 4.88
CA ASN A 287 -12.76 -11.01 5.82
C ASN A 287 -13.55 -12.22 5.29
N GLN A 288 -14.76 -11.98 4.77
CA GLN A 288 -15.61 -13.02 4.20
C GLN A 288 -14.95 -13.71 3.00
N LEU A 289 -14.27 -12.95 2.13
CA LEU A 289 -13.52 -13.53 1.01
C LEU A 289 -12.37 -14.41 1.47
N PHE A 290 -11.65 -14.02 2.52
CA PHE A 290 -10.59 -14.83 3.08
C PHE A 290 -11.13 -16.17 3.62
N GLU A 291 -12.26 -16.16 4.32
CA GLU A 291 -12.93 -17.39 4.78
C GLU A 291 -13.36 -18.28 3.61
N LEU A 292 -13.91 -17.70 2.53
CA LEU A 292 -14.24 -18.45 1.32
C LEU A 292 -13.00 -19.04 0.67
N TRP A 293 -11.87 -18.34 0.68
CA TRP A 293 -10.59 -18.88 0.18
C TRP A 293 -10.10 -20.05 1.01
N GLN A 294 -10.25 -20.00 2.34
CA GLN A 294 -9.93 -21.14 3.21
C GLN A 294 -10.79 -22.37 2.88
N LYS A 295 -12.07 -22.18 2.53
CA LYS A 295 -12.98 -23.25 2.08
C LYS A 295 -12.67 -23.75 0.67
N ALA A 296 -12.28 -22.85 -0.25
CA ALA A 296 -11.97 -23.18 -1.63
C ALA A 296 -10.65 -23.94 -1.78
N LEU A 297 -9.63 -23.61 -0.99
CA LEU A 297 -8.28 -24.10 -1.19
C LEU A 297 -8.15 -25.65 -1.13
N PRO A 298 -8.79 -26.38 -0.19
CA PRO A 298 -8.80 -27.84 -0.21
C PRO A 298 -9.44 -28.43 -1.47
N LEU A 299 -10.43 -27.74 -2.05
CA LEU A 299 -11.13 -28.15 -3.27
C LEU A 299 -10.39 -27.74 -4.54
N LEU A 300 -9.36 -26.90 -4.44
CA LEU A 300 -8.65 -26.29 -5.57
C LEU A 300 -7.22 -26.80 -5.72
N SER A 301 -6.57 -27.17 -4.62
CA SER A 301 -5.16 -27.57 -4.61
C SER A 301 -4.95 -28.90 -5.33
N GLY A 302 -4.08 -28.91 -6.33
CA GLY A 302 -3.84 -30.10 -7.16
C GLY A 302 -4.79 -30.26 -8.36
N ARG A 303 -5.79 -29.38 -8.52
CA ARG A 303 -6.61 -29.35 -9.72
C ARG A 303 -5.81 -28.95 -10.96
N LEU A 304 -6.18 -29.55 -12.09
CA LEU A 304 -5.68 -29.20 -13.41
C LEU A 304 -6.33 -27.90 -13.91
N TYR A 305 -5.69 -27.26 -14.88
CA TYR A 305 -6.21 -26.09 -15.59
C TYR A 305 -6.57 -24.91 -14.68
N THR A 306 -5.66 -24.57 -13.76
CA THR A 306 -5.78 -23.35 -12.96
C THR A 306 -4.97 -22.19 -13.56
N HIS A 307 -5.54 -21.00 -13.53
CA HIS A 307 -4.96 -19.81 -14.15
C HIS A 307 -5.08 -18.57 -13.25
N TYR A 308 -4.27 -17.57 -13.56
CA TYR A 308 -4.35 -16.22 -13.03
C TYR A 308 -4.77 -15.27 -14.15
N SER A 309 -5.65 -14.31 -13.83
CA SER A 309 -6.06 -13.26 -14.75
C SER A 309 -6.08 -11.90 -14.07
N TYR A 310 -5.38 -10.94 -14.67
CA TYR A 310 -5.39 -9.56 -14.22
C TYR A 310 -6.61 -8.83 -14.78
N THR A 311 -7.52 -8.38 -13.90
CA THR A 311 -8.87 -7.99 -14.28
C THR A 311 -9.01 -6.55 -14.77
N TYR A 312 -8.01 -5.70 -14.51
CA TYR A 312 -8.06 -4.24 -14.70
C TYR A 312 -9.30 -3.61 -14.06
N GLY A 313 -9.57 -4.01 -12.82
CA GLY A 313 -10.82 -3.68 -12.14
C GLY A 313 -12.02 -4.23 -12.91
N MET A 314 -12.22 -5.55 -12.91
CA MET A 314 -13.38 -6.28 -13.46
C MET A 314 -13.73 -6.03 -14.94
N ARG A 315 -13.09 -5.07 -15.62
CA ARG A 315 -13.35 -4.72 -17.02
C ARG A 315 -13.22 -5.93 -17.95
N ASN A 316 -12.32 -6.85 -17.59
CA ASN A 316 -12.01 -8.04 -18.35
C ASN A 316 -12.71 -9.31 -17.85
N VAL A 317 -13.47 -9.25 -16.76
CA VAL A 317 -14.20 -10.41 -16.21
C VAL A 317 -15.61 -10.44 -16.77
N LYS A 318 -15.71 -10.61 -18.09
CA LYS A 318 -16.98 -10.72 -18.81
C LYS A 318 -16.78 -11.51 -20.10
N GLY A 319 -17.76 -12.34 -20.46
CA GLY A 319 -17.72 -13.13 -21.68
C GLY A 319 -16.48 -14.02 -21.78
N LYS A 320 -15.85 -14.07 -22.96
CA LYS A 320 -14.71 -14.92 -23.27
C LYS A 320 -13.39 -14.39 -22.68
N PRO A 321 -12.65 -15.20 -21.87
CA PRO A 321 -11.32 -14.83 -21.40
C PRO A 321 -10.34 -14.63 -22.55
N ARG A 322 -9.50 -13.58 -22.47
CA ARG A 322 -8.41 -13.38 -23.41
C ARG A 322 -7.27 -14.35 -23.09
N ARG A 323 -6.82 -15.13 -24.08
CA ARG A 323 -5.75 -16.12 -23.90
C ARG A 323 -4.45 -15.50 -23.34
N SER A 324 -4.07 -14.32 -23.80
CA SER A 324 -2.88 -13.61 -23.30
C SER A 324 -3.00 -13.12 -21.85
N SER A 325 -4.22 -13.05 -21.31
CA SER A 325 -4.48 -12.65 -19.92
C SER A 325 -4.59 -13.84 -18.97
N MET A 326 -4.69 -15.07 -19.48
CA MET A 326 -4.86 -16.29 -18.69
C MET A 326 -3.51 -16.97 -18.50
N ILE A 327 -2.85 -16.68 -17.40
CA ILE A 327 -1.50 -17.18 -17.10
C ILE A 327 -1.62 -18.43 -16.24
N PRO A 328 -1.08 -19.60 -16.64
CA PRO A 328 -1.11 -20.80 -15.81
C PRO A 328 -0.55 -20.55 -14.41
N CYS A 329 -1.19 -21.11 -13.40
CA CYS A 329 -0.75 -20.99 -12.01
C CYS A 329 -0.97 -22.29 -11.24
N SER A 330 -0.58 -22.28 -9.97
CA SER A 330 -0.87 -23.38 -9.03
C SER A 330 -1.13 -22.83 -7.64
N PHE A 331 -1.81 -23.62 -6.82
CA PHE A 331 -2.10 -23.30 -5.43
C PHE A 331 -1.34 -24.25 -4.51
N SER A 332 -0.64 -23.69 -3.53
CA SER A 332 0.15 -24.48 -2.58
C SER A 332 -0.75 -25.16 -1.56
N ILE A 333 -0.50 -26.44 -1.32
CA ILE A 333 -1.13 -27.18 -0.21
C ILE A 333 -0.64 -26.73 1.16
N GLU A 334 0.55 -26.16 1.20
CA GLU A 334 1.23 -25.75 2.42
C GLU A 334 0.81 -24.36 2.86
N THR A 335 0.68 -24.18 4.17
CA THR A 335 0.42 -22.88 4.79
C THR A 335 1.76 -22.17 5.01
N PRO A 336 1.95 -20.96 4.46
CA PRO A 336 3.15 -20.16 4.70
C PRO A 336 3.17 -19.61 6.13
N GLU A 337 4.33 -19.70 6.77
CA GLU A 337 4.59 -19.12 8.07
C GLU A 337 5.37 -17.80 7.89
N ILE A 338 4.87 -16.70 8.47
CA ILE A 338 5.62 -15.45 8.52
C ILE A 338 6.75 -15.58 9.55
N CYS A 339 7.95 -15.18 9.15
CA CYS A 339 9.10 -15.10 10.02
C CYS A 339 9.88 -13.82 9.76
N PHE A 340 10.69 -13.42 10.75
CA PHE A 340 11.42 -12.16 10.70
C PHE A 340 12.91 -12.38 10.80
N LEU A 341 13.66 -11.54 10.09
CA LEU A 341 15.10 -11.47 10.22
C LEU A 341 15.48 -10.07 10.73
N TRP A 342 16.16 -10.04 11.88
CA TRP A 342 16.58 -8.82 12.55
C TRP A 342 18.08 -8.62 12.40
N LYS A 343 18.50 -7.44 11.94
CA LYS A 343 19.92 -7.10 11.74
C LYS A 343 20.26 -5.75 12.33
N ASP A 344 21.35 -5.67 13.07
CA ASP A 344 22.01 -4.40 13.39
C ASP A 344 22.90 -3.96 12.22
N LYS A 345 22.74 -2.71 11.76
CA LYS A 345 23.52 -2.11 10.66
C LYS A 345 24.36 -0.92 11.13
N GLY A 346 24.65 -0.84 12.43
CA GLY A 346 25.42 0.25 13.04
C GLY A 346 24.50 1.37 13.49
N ASP A 347 24.07 2.22 12.56
CA ASP A 347 23.28 3.43 12.88
C ASP A 347 21.77 3.19 12.88
N TYR A 348 21.34 2.06 12.35
CA TYR A 348 19.94 1.67 12.21
C TYR A 348 19.77 0.16 12.35
N TYR A 349 18.58 -0.27 12.73
CA TYR A 349 18.17 -1.67 12.67
C TYR A 349 17.41 -1.95 11.38
N LYS A 350 17.50 -3.19 10.91
CA LYS A 350 16.79 -3.70 9.75
C LYS A 350 15.96 -4.92 10.16
N LEU A 351 14.65 -4.81 9.97
CA LEU A 351 13.67 -5.87 10.12
C LEU A 351 13.21 -6.32 8.73
N GLU A 352 13.47 -7.56 8.35
CA GLU A 352 13.03 -8.14 7.08
C GLU A 352 11.93 -9.17 7.32
N LEU A 353 10.82 -9.06 6.59
CA LEU A 353 9.78 -10.09 6.58
C LEU A 353 10.16 -11.19 5.58
N ARG A 354 10.10 -12.44 6.04
CA ARG A 354 10.37 -13.66 5.26
C ARG A 354 9.20 -14.62 5.41
N LEU A 355 9.11 -15.59 4.50
CA LEU A 355 8.17 -16.69 4.61
C LEU A 355 8.89 -18.02 4.71
N ARG A 356 8.43 -18.89 5.61
CA ARG A 356 8.82 -20.29 5.67
C ARG A 356 7.72 -21.15 5.07
N ILE A 357 8.08 -21.98 4.08
CA ILE A 357 7.21 -22.93 3.39
C ILE A 357 7.99 -24.25 3.27
N ALA A 358 7.42 -25.36 3.76
CA ALA A 358 8.09 -26.67 3.90
C ALA A 358 9.49 -26.57 4.55
N GLY A 359 9.60 -25.80 5.63
CA GLY A 359 10.87 -25.62 6.35
C GLY A 359 11.91 -24.74 5.63
N LYS A 360 11.68 -24.34 4.38
CA LYS A 360 12.58 -23.47 3.61
C LYS A 360 12.15 -22.01 3.75
N ILE A 361 13.12 -21.12 3.90
CA ILE A 361 12.90 -19.68 4.04
C ILE A 361 13.06 -19.01 2.67
N TYR A 362 12.08 -18.20 2.29
CA TYR A 362 12.02 -17.54 0.99
C TYR A 362 11.99 -16.02 1.12
N GLN A 363 12.54 -15.38 0.09
CA GLN A 363 12.36 -13.95 -0.15
C GLN A 363 11.06 -13.71 -0.93
N MET A 364 10.40 -12.61 -0.62
CA MET A 364 9.14 -12.23 -1.25
C MET A 364 9.34 -11.35 -2.48
N GLN A 365 8.44 -11.51 -3.46
CA GLN A 365 8.40 -10.64 -4.63
C GLN A 365 7.62 -9.35 -4.32
N TYR A 366 8.26 -8.19 -4.44
CA TYR A 366 7.64 -6.90 -4.07
C TYR A 366 6.82 -6.24 -5.19
N HIS A 367 7.04 -6.63 -6.45
CA HIS A 367 6.40 -6.01 -7.63
C HIS A 367 4.92 -6.36 -7.80
N TYR A 368 4.45 -7.43 -7.16
CA TYR A 368 3.09 -7.92 -7.32
C TYR A 368 2.52 -8.23 -5.94
N SER A 369 1.28 -7.81 -5.70
CA SER A 369 0.54 -8.10 -4.48
C SER A 369 -0.71 -8.86 -4.85
N THR A 370 -1.02 -9.89 -4.09
CA THR A 370 -2.34 -10.52 -4.09
C THR A 370 -2.75 -10.60 -2.63
N ALA A 371 -3.84 -9.94 -2.26
CA ALA A 371 -4.10 -9.56 -0.88
C ALA A 371 -4.16 -10.71 0.13
N PHE A 372 -4.44 -11.95 -0.29
CA PHE A 372 -4.55 -13.14 0.58
C PHE A 372 -3.41 -14.15 0.39
N PHE A 373 -2.56 -13.94 -0.62
CA PHE A 373 -1.60 -14.94 -1.08
C PHE A 373 -0.18 -14.44 -0.99
N ALA A 374 0.68 -15.31 -0.47
CA ALA A 374 2.11 -15.17 -0.61
C ALA A 374 2.55 -15.52 -2.04
N MET A 375 3.36 -14.63 -2.63
CA MET A 375 4.06 -14.86 -3.89
C MET A 375 5.56 -14.94 -3.67
N LEU A 376 6.14 -16.11 -3.95
CA LEU A 376 7.58 -16.32 -3.84
C LEU A 376 8.33 -15.75 -5.04
N PHE A 377 9.50 -15.16 -4.81
CA PHE A 377 10.35 -14.64 -5.89
C PHE A 377 10.75 -15.71 -6.92
N CYS A 378 11.04 -16.92 -6.46
CA CYS A 378 11.45 -18.03 -7.33
C CYS A 378 10.28 -18.67 -8.11
N ASN A 379 9.03 -18.47 -7.69
CA ASN A 379 7.85 -19.01 -8.36
C ASN A 379 6.63 -18.10 -8.12
N PRO A 380 6.52 -16.97 -8.83
CA PRO A 380 5.48 -15.97 -8.59
C PRO A 380 4.07 -16.40 -9.02
N ARG A 381 3.93 -17.59 -9.64
CA ARG A 381 2.64 -18.16 -10.06
C ARG A 381 2.23 -19.37 -9.22
N ARG A 382 2.95 -19.65 -8.13
CA ARG A 382 2.51 -20.57 -7.08
C ARG A 382 2.00 -19.74 -5.91
N TYR A 383 0.69 -19.75 -5.73
CA TYR A 383 -0.01 -18.97 -4.72
C TYR A 383 -0.15 -19.78 -3.43
N ALA A 384 0.39 -19.28 -2.32
CA ALA A 384 0.20 -19.90 -1.00
C ALA A 384 -0.71 -19.01 -0.15
N LEU A 385 -1.89 -19.53 0.21
CA LEU A 385 -2.86 -18.78 1.01
C LEU A 385 -2.29 -18.54 2.41
N LEU A 386 -2.30 -17.29 2.86
CA LEU A 386 -1.81 -16.92 4.19
C LEU A 386 -2.66 -17.56 5.29
N ASN A 387 -2.09 -17.67 6.49
CA ASN A 387 -2.76 -18.37 7.59
C ASN A 387 -3.95 -17.57 8.16
N SER A 388 -3.84 -16.25 8.18
CA SER A 388 -4.87 -15.36 8.74
C SER A 388 -5.02 -14.04 7.98
N ILE A 389 -6.10 -13.32 8.27
CA ILE A 389 -6.32 -11.94 7.82
C ILE A 389 -5.22 -11.01 8.34
N ILE A 390 -4.78 -11.21 9.58
CA ILE A 390 -3.71 -10.41 10.20
C ILE A 390 -2.40 -10.59 9.44
N ASP A 391 -2.07 -11.83 9.06
CA ASP A 391 -0.89 -12.11 8.22
C ASP A 391 -1.00 -11.44 6.84
N SER A 392 -2.21 -11.38 6.28
CA SER A 392 -2.51 -10.72 5.01
C SER A 392 -2.32 -9.21 5.08
N GLU A 393 -2.81 -8.58 6.15
CA GLU A 393 -2.61 -7.15 6.43
C GLU A 393 -1.13 -6.83 6.70
N LEU A 394 -0.45 -7.67 7.48
CA LEU A 394 0.97 -7.53 7.81
C LEU A 394 1.86 -7.66 6.57
N LEU A 395 1.61 -8.67 5.73
CA LEU A 395 2.32 -8.84 4.46
C LEU A 395 2.13 -7.63 3.55
N SER A 396 0.89 -7.15 3.42
CA SER A 396 0.54 -5.96 2.62
C SER A 396 1.23 -4.69 3.14
N PHE A 397 1.33 -4.54 4.46
CA PHE A 397 2.05 -3.43 5.08
C PHE A 397 3.55 -3.46 4.74
N PHE A 398 4.20 -4.61 4.90
CA PHE A 398 5.62 -4.77 4.61
C PHE A 398 5.94 -4.65 3.12
N GLN A 399 5.02 -5.02 2.23
CA GLN A 399 5.21 -4.91 0.79
C GLN A 399 5.49 -3.48 0.33
N LYS A 400 4.80 -2.48 0.92
CA LYS A 400 5.03 -1.04 0.63
C LYS A 400 6.46 -0.60 0.89
N SER A 401 7.17 -1.34 1.75
CA SER A 401 8.56 -1.10 2.12
C SER A 401 9.50 -2.18 1.55
N HIS A 402 9.09 -2.87 0.47
CA HIS A 402 9.86 -3.95 -0.16
C HIS A 402 10.22 -5.09 0.82
N PHE A 403 9.29 -5.41 1.71
CA PHE A 403 9.43 -6.42 2.77
C PHE A 403 10.57 -6.18 3.76
N GLN A 404 10.97 -4.93 3.93
CA GLN A 404 11.92 -4.50 4.95
C GLN A 404 11.47 -3.22 5.64
N LEU A 405 11.72 -3.12 6.94
CA LEU A 405 11.64 -1.87 7.69
C LEU A 405 13.01 -1.54 8.22
N LEU A 406 13.41 -0.29 8.02
CA LEU A 406 14.65 0.25 8.56
C LEU A 406 14.27 1.24 9.66
N VAL A 407 14.94 1.23 10.80
CA VAL A 407 14.65 2.18 11.89
C VAL A 407 15.97 2.74 12.41
N LEU A 408 16.11 4.07 12.43
CA LEU A 408 17.28 4.69 13.07
C LEU A 408 17.30 4.28 14.54
N LYS A 409 18.48 4.01 15.12
CA LYS A 409 18.56 3.57 16.52
C LYS A 409 17.89 4.55 17.49
N LYS A 410 17.97 5.85 17.20
CA LYS A 410 17.31 6.91 17.96
C LYS A 410 15.76 6.84 17.95
N HIS A 411 15.18 6.14 16.98
CA HIS A 411 13.74 5.97 16.82
C HIS A 411 13.27 4.56 17.19
N TYR A 412 14.15 3.73 17.72
CA TYR A 412 13.81 2.36 18.05
C TYR A 412 12.90 2.28 19.27
N ASP A 413 13.21 3.06 20.31
CA ASP A 413 12.44 3.05 21.55
C ASP A 413 11.02 3.61 21.35
N GLY A 414 10.08 3.18 22.21
CA GLY A 414 8.67 3.53 22.10
C GLY A 414 7.89 2.62 21.14
N ASP A 415 7.15 3.22 20.21
CA ASP A 415 6.18 2.52 19.36
C ASP A 415 6.81 1.39 18.53
N PHE A 416 8.01 1.62 17.97
CA PHE A 416 8.65 0.63 17.11
C PHE A 416 9.15 -0.58 17.92
N LYS A 417 9.77 -0.35 19.08
CA LYS A 417 10.15 -1.43 20.00
C LYS A 417 8.92 -2.23 20.43
N ASN A 418 7.84 -1.57 20.83
CA ASN A 418 6.59 -2.23 21.21
C ASN A 418 6.05 -3.11 20.08
N PHE A 419 6.08 -2.61 18.84
CA PHE A 419 5.69 -3.38 17.67
C PHE A 419 6.59 -4.60 17.44
N VAL A 420 7.91 -4.45 17.54
CA VAL A 420 8.85 -5.59 17.42
C VAL A 420 8.65 -6.62 18.52
N ASP A 421 8.39 -6.18 19.75
CA ASP A 421 8.12 -7.07 20.88
C ASP A 421 6.82 -7.87 20.66
N GLN A 422 5.77 -7.22 20.15
CA GLN A 422 4.53 -7.91 19.73
C GLN A 422 4.79 -8.93 18.62
N LEU A 423 5.61 -8.60 17.61
CA LEU A 423 5.97 -9.56 16.57
C LEU A 423 6.72 -10.77 17.15
N ARG A 424 7.64 -10.56 18.10
CA ARG A 424 8.42 -11.63 18.75
C ARG A 424 7.56 -12.59 19.57
N MET A 425 6.41 -12.14 20.07
CA MET A 425 5.48 -13.01 20.80
C MET A 425 4.79 -14.05 19.90
N ILE A 426 4.69 -13.78 18.60
CA ILE A 426 3.82 -14.56 17.69
C ILE A 426 4.62 -15.23 16.58
N TYR A 427 5.60 -14.52 16.04
CA TYR A 427 6.34 -14.93 14.87
C TYR A 427 7.76 -15.32 15.23
N VAL A 428 8.31 -16.27 14.48
CA VAL A 428 9.69 -16.71 14.67
C VAL A 428 10.65 -15.64 14.16
N PHE A 429 11.61 -15.28 15.00
CA PHE A 429 12.77 -14.48 14.62
C PHE A 429 13.93 -15.43 14.29
N ILE A 430 14.40 -15.37 13.06
CA ILE A 430 15.50 -16.19 12.55
C ILE A 430 16.81 -15.55 13.01
N SER A 431 17.65 -16.30 13.71
CA SER A 431 19.04 -15.93 13.96
C SER A 431 19.85 -16.11 12.69
N GLN A 432 20.72 -15.13 12.39
CA GLN A 432 21.68 -15.22 11.28
C GLN A 432 23.01 -15.78 11.75
#